data_AF-A0A087T526-F1
#
_entry.id   AF-A0A087T526-F1
#
_cell.length_a   1.000
_cell.length_b   1.000
_cell.length_c   1.000
_cell.angle_alpha   90.00
_cell.angle_beta   90.00
_cell.angle_gamma   90.00
#
_symmetry.space_group_name_H-M   'P 1'
#
loop_
_entity.id
_entity.type
_entity.pdbx_description
1 polymer ?
#
loop_
_entity_poly.entity_id
_entity_poly.type
_entity_poly.pdbx_seq_one_letter_code
_entity_poly.pdbx_strand_id
1 'polypeptide(L)'
;MKNSERYKNDPVLVEGIANNIIDERKSDESRLLELEKVKTELELAKLRAESKSENLIEYEKRENLESLDSLIKSIRILTTKIPIRPEGWGYFFSSLERAFISKSVPEKFKSEILLNLLGEKPINVITYIKDDELENYSKVKKIVLREFEPF
;
A
#
# COMPACT_ATOMS: atom_id res chain seq x y z
N MET A 1 -25.83 72.74 -28.81
CA MET A 1 -25.54 71.29 -28.84
C MET A 1 -25.00 70.93 -30.22
N LYS A 2 -23.68 70.88 -30.40
CA LYS A 2 -23.04 70.40 -31.63
C LYS A 2 -21.87 69.56 -31.17
N ASN A 3 -21.94 68.25 -31.31
CA ASN A 3 -20.78 67.34 -31.26
C ASN A 3 -21.12 65.86 -31.62
N SER A 4 -22.38 65.53 -31.92
CA SER A 4 -22.78 64.13 -32.21
C SER A 4 -22.60 63.68 -33.67
N GLU A 5 -22.21 64.56 -34.59
CA GLU A 5 -22.19 64.26 -36.04
C GLU A 5 -20.79 63.94 -36.59
N ARG A 6 -19.71 64.07 -35.78
CA ARG A 6 -18.32 63.91 -36.28
C ARG A 6 -17.85 62.47 -36.47
N TYR A 7 -18.52 61.50 -35.86
CA TYR A 7 -18.07 60.10 -35.86
C TYR A 7 -18.74 59.23 -36.94
N LYS A 8 -19.78 59.73 -37.63
CA LYS A 8 -20.50 58.97 -38.66
C LYS A 8 -19.72 58.82 -39.98
N ASN A 9 -18.70 59.65 -40.22
CA ASN A 9 -18.04 59.76 -41.51
C ASN A 9 -16.55 59.38 -41.50
N ASP A 10 -16.05 58.81 -40.40
CA ASP A 10 -14.66 58.31 -40.33
C ASP A 10 -14.67 56.78 -40.36
N PRO A 11 -14.60 56.17 -41.56
CA PRO A 11 -14.66 54.72 -41.72
C PRO A 11 -13.49 54.02 -41.01
N VAL A 12 -12.34 54.69 -40.87
CA VAL A 12 -11.15 54.16 -40.20
C VAL A 12 -11.37 54.04 -38.70
N LEU A 13 -12.05 55.02 -38.09
CA LEU A 13 -12.38 54.98 -36.66
C LEU A 13 -13.41 53.89 -36.35
N VAL A 14 -14.44 53.75 -37.20
CA VAL A 14 -15.47 52.72 -37.04
C VAL A 14 -14.90 51.31 -37.21
N GLU A 15 -14.02 51.12 -38.19
CA GLU A 15 -13.31 49.85 -38.42
C GLU A 15 -12.36 49.50 -37.26
N GLY A 16 -11.63 50.47 -36.72
CA GLY A 16 -10.77 50.27 -35.54
C GLY A 16 -11.55 49.87 -34.28
N ILE A 17 -12.75 50.41 -34.08
CA ILE A 17 -13.64 50.00 -32.97
C ILE A 17 -14.18 48.59 -33.20
N ALA A 18 -14.61 48.28 -34.42
CA ALA A 18 -15.13 46.95 -34.76
C ALA A 18 -14.08 45.85 -34.57
N ASN A 19 -12.84 46.09 -35.00
CA ASN A 19 -11.74 45.13 -34.85
C ASN A 19 -11.37 44.90 -33.38
N ASN A 20 -11.29 45.96 -32.56
CA ASN A 20 -11.05 45.82 -31.12
C ASN A 20 -12.13 44.96 -30.43
N ILE A 21 -13.41 45.17 -30.76
CA ILE A 21 -14.51 44.39 -30.17
C ILE A 21 -14.42 42.91 -30.60
N ILE A 22 -14.03 42.64 -31.84
CA ILE A 22 -13.86 41.27 -32.34
C ILE A 22 -12.68 40.58 -31.64
N ASP A 23 -11.56 41.28 -31.47
CA ASP A 23 -10.36 40.73 -30.82
C ASP A 23 -10.57 40.49 -29.33
N GLU A 24 -11.27 41.38 -28.63
CA GLU A 24 -11.66 41.21 -27.22
C GLU A 24 -12.56 39.98 -27.05
N ARG A 25 -13.57 39.80 -27.92
CA ARG A 25 -14.41 38.59 -27.89
C ARG A 25 -13.65 37.30 -28.18
N LYS A 26 -12.72 37.32 -29.15
CA LYS A 26 -11.86 36.16 -29.43
C LYS A 26 -10.95 35.83 -28.23
N SER A 27 -10.48 36.86 -27.52
CA SER A 27 -9.68 36.67 -26.30
C SER A 27 -10.49 36.02 -25.19
N ASP A 28 -11.71 36.50 -24.94
CA ASP A 28 -12.60 35.94 -23.92
C ASP A 28 -13.01 34.50 -24.24
N GLU A 29 -13.34 34.21 -25.50
CA GLU A 29 -13.66 32.85 -25.95
C GLU A 29 -12.47 31.90 -25.80
N SER A 30 -11.25 32.37 -26.10
CA SER A 30 -10.01 31.60 -25.89
C SER A 30 -9.78 31.30 -24.41
N ARG A 31 -10.00 32.28 -23.52
CA ARG A 31 -9.87 32.12 -22.06
C ARG A 31 -10.88 31.13 -21.49
N LEU A 32 -12.12 31.15 -21.99
CA LEU A 32 -13.16 30.20 -21.58
C LEU A 32 -12.82 28.77 -21.99
N LEU A 33 -12.33 28.57 -23.22
CA LEU A 33 -11.89 27.26 -23.70
C LEU A 33 -10.71 26.71 -22.89
N GLU A 34 -9.78 27.58 -22.48
CA GLU A 34 -8.63 27.20 -21.66
C GLU A 34 -9.04 26.81 -20.23
N LEU A 35 -9.98 27.53 -19.62
CA LEU A 35 -10.55 27.16 -18.32
C LEU A 35 -11.27 25.81 -18.35
N GLU A 36 -12.05 25.55 -19.42
CA GLU A 36 -12.77 24.28 -19.58
C GLU A 36 -11.79 23.10 -19.75
N LYS A 37 -10.68 23.30 -20.47
CA LYS A 37 -9.60 22.31 -20.57
C LYS A 37 -8.95 22.02 -19.21
N VAL A 38 -8.60 23.05 -18.45
CA VAL A 38 -7.98 22.85 -17.13
C VAL A 38 -8.93 22.11 -16.19
N LYS A 39 -10.24 22.42 -16.24
CA LYS A 39 -11.25 21.76 -15.43
C LYS A 39 -11.40 20.27 -15.78
N THR A 40 -11.46 19.94 -17.06
CA THR A 40 -11.56 18.55 -17.54
C THR A 40 -10.29 17.75 -17.23
N GLU A 41 -9.11 18.35 -17.38
CA GLU A 41 -7.84 17.73 -16.99
C GLU A 41 -7.75 17.45 -15.48
N LEU A 42 -8.22 18.39 -14.65
CA LEU A 42 -8.28 18.21 -13.20
C LEU A 42 -9.24 17.08 -12.80
N GLU A 43 -10.41 17.00 -13.44
CA GLU A 43 -11.38 15.94 -13.19
C GLU A 43 -10.84 14.56 -13.60
N LEU A 44 -10.16 14.47 -14.76
CA LEU A 44 -9.46 13.26 -15.17
C LEU A 44 -8.32 12.88 -14.21
N ALA A 45 -7.58 13.85 -13.67
CA ALA A 45 -6.53 13.60 -12.69
C ALA A 45 -7.10 13.07 -11.37
N LYS A 46 -8.25 13.60 -10.91
CA LYS A 46 -8.96 13.12 -9.72
C LYS A 46 -9.47 11.69 -9.91
N LEU A 47 -10.15 11.39 -11.02
CA LEU A 47 -10.63 10.03 -11.31
C LEU A 47 -9.47 9.02 -11.40
N ARG A 48 -8.33 9.42 -11.97
CA ARG A 48 -7.12 8.58 -12.00
C ARG A 48 -6.52 8.37 -10.60
N ALA A 49 -6.51 9.40 -9.76
CA ALA A 49 -6.04 9.29 -8.37
C ALA A 49 -6.97 8.42 -7.51
N GLU A 50 -8.28 8.59 -7.64
CA GLU A 50 -9.31 7.80 -6.96
C GLU A 50 -9.23 6.33 -7.37
N SER A 51 -9.16 6.04 -8.68
CA SER A 51 -8.99 4.66 -9.17
C SER A 51 -7.68 4.00 -8.68
N LYS A 52 -6.60 4.77 -8.52
CA LYS A 52 -5.35 4.26 -7.94
C LYS A 52 -5.48 3.97 -6.44
N SER A 53 -6.25 4.80 -5.72
CA SER A 53 -6.54 4.61 -4.30
C SER A 53 -7.50 3.44 -4.05
N GLU A 54 -8.51 3.24 -4.91
CA GLU A 54 -9.45 2.12 -4.80
C GLU A 54 -8.79 0.79 -5.10
N ASN A 55 -7.86 0.73 -6.08
CA ASN A 55 -7.04 -0.45 -6.28
C ASN A 55 -6.12 -0.72 -5.08
N LEU A 56 -5.47 0.30 -4.48
CA LEU A 56 -4.69 0.11 -3.26
C LEU A 56 -5.55 -0.41 -2.09
N ILE A 57 -6.73 0.18 -1.89
CA ILE A 57 -7.67 -0.21 -0.83
C ILE A 57 -8.23 -1.62 -1.08
N GLU A 58 -8.40 -2.05 -2.34
CA GLU A 58 -8.88 -3.40 -2.65
C GLU A 58 -7.78 -4.47 -2.55
N TYR A 59 -6.52 -4.12 -2.81
CA TYR A 59 -5.38 -4.97 -2.48
C TYR A 59 -5.14 -5.03 -0.95
N GLU A 60 -5.23 -3.91 -0.24
CA GLU A 60 -5.11 -3.81 1.22
C GLU A 60 -6.31 -4.39 1.98
N LYS A 61 -7.52 -4.46 1.38
CA LYS A 61 -8.68 -5.15 1.98
C LYS A 61 -8.75 -6.63 1.66
N ARG A 62 -8.12 -7.10 0.57
CA ARG A 62 -7.94 -8.53 0.31
C ARG A 62 -6.79 -9.13 1.11
N GLU A 63 -5.82 -8.32 1.51
CA GLU A 63 -5.10 -8.53 2.77
C GLU A 63 -6.05 -8.20 3.93
N ASN A 64 -7.02 -9.09 4.16
CA ASN A 64 -7.42 -9.35 5.53
C ASN A 64 -6.11 -9.67 6.26
N LEU A 65 -5.48 -8.66 6.89
CA LEU A 65 -4.39 -8.82 7.82
C LEU A 65 -4.97 -9.72 8.89
N GLU A 66 -4.90 -11.04 8.67
CA GLU A 66 -5.15 -12.05 9.69
C GLU A 66 -4.31 -11.54 10.85
N SER A 67 -4.98 -11.10 11.93
CA SER A 67 -4.28 -10.59 13.09
C SER A 67 -3.23 -11.62 13.49
N LEU A 68 -2.14 -11.20 14.14
CA LEU A 68 -1.10 -12.15 14.54
C LEU A 68 -1.70 -13.37 15.27
N ASP A 69 -2.72 -13.17 16.10
CA ASP A 69 -3.47 -14.25 16.75
C ASP A 69 -4.20 -15.19 15.77
N SER A 70 -4.79 -14.65 14.71
CA SER A 70 -5.41 -15.43 13.65
C SER A 70 -4.36 -16.24 12.87
N LEU A 71 -3.22 -15.62 12.54
CA LEU A 71 -2.08 -16.32 11.92
C LEU A 71 -1.57 -17.44 12.84
N ILE A 72 -1.36 -17.16 14.12
CA ILE A 72 -0.92 -18.17 15.11
C ILE A 72 -1.90 -19.35 15.14
N LYS A 73 -3.21 -19.10 15.20
CA LYS A 73 -4.24 -20.15 15.20
C LYS A 73 -4.22 -20.96 13.90
N SER A 74 -4.20 -20.28 12.75
CA SER A 74 -4.12 -20.89 11.43
C SER A 74 -2.89 -21.77 11.28
N ILE A 75 -1.71 -21.25 11.62
CA ILE A 75 -0.45 -21.98 11.53
C ILE A 75 -0.43 -23.15 12.52
N ARG A 76 -0.97 -23.00 13.72
CA ARG A 76 -1.07 -24.10 14.70
C ARG A 76 -1.90 -25.27 14.19
N ILE A 77 -2.96 -25.01 13.42
CA ILE A 77 -3.79 -26.07 12.81
C ILE A 77 -3.04 -26.76 11.67
N LEU A 78 -2.28 -26.00 10.88
CA LEU A 78 -1.56 -26.49 9.69
C LEU A 78 -0.21 -27.14 10.01
N THR A 79 0.32 -26.90 11.21
CA THR A 79 1.62 -27.43 11.65
C THR A 79 1.41 -28.69 12.49
N THR A 80 2.34 -29.62 12.36
CA THR A 80 2.35 -30.84 13.17
C THR A 80 2.62 -30.52 14.65
N LYS A 81 2.28 -31.46 15.54
CA LYS A 81 2.50 -31.26 16.98
C LYS A 81 3.98 -31.12 17.30
N ILE A 82 4.29 -30.38 18.37
CA ILE A 82 5.66 -30.21 18.86
C ILE A 82 6.27 -31.60 19.16
N PRO A 83 7.41 -31.93 18.57
CA PRO A 83 8.11 -33.18 18.83
C PRO A 83 8.56 -33.30 20.29
N ILE A 84 8.61 -34.53 20.77
CA ILE A 84 9.21 -34.87 22.08
C ILE A 84 10.64 -35.40 21.89
N ARG A 85 10.91 -36.00 20.72
CA ARG A 85 12.19 -36.61 20.38
C ARG A 85 12.94 -35.76 19.33
N PRO A 86 14.29 -35.76 19.36
CA PRO A 86 15.12 -34.96 18.45
C PRO A 86 14.79 -35.19 16.97
N GLU A 87 14.54 -36.45 16.57
CA GLU A 87 14.34 -36.83 15.17
C GLU A 87 13.06 -36.24 14.57
N GLY A 88 12.10 -35.81 15.41
CA GLY A 88 10.85 -35.21 14.97
C GLY A 88 10.95 -33.74 14.57
N TRP A 89 12.02 -33.04 14.94
CA TRP A 89 12.15 -31.59 14.69
C TRP A 89 12.27 -31.25 13.21
N GLY A 90 12.97 -32.06 12.42
CA GLY A 90 13.06 -31.87 10.97
C GLY A 90 11.68 -31.86 10.31
N TYR A 91 10.81 -32.79 10.71
CA TYR A 91 9.45 -32.87 10.18
C TYR A 91 8.56 -31.72 10.68
N PHE A 92 8.68 -31.34 11.94
CA PHE A 92 7.99 -30.18 12.50
C PHE A 92 8.30 -28.89 11.74
N PHE A 93 9.59 -28.57 11.56
CA PHE A 93 9.98 -27.36 10.82
C PHE A 93 9.57 -27.41 9.36
N SER A 94 9.65 -28.58 8.72
CA SER A 94 9.17 -28.75 7.34
C SER A 94 7.67 -28.49 7.21
N SER A 95 6.87 -28.89 8.20
CA SER A 95 5.43 -28.61 8.25
C SER A 95 5.16 -27.13 8.51
N LEU A 96 5.89 -26.54 9.46
CA LEU A 96 5.75 -25.13 9.83
C LEU A 96 6.06 -24.19 8.66
N GLU A 97 7.16 -24.46 7.94
CA GLU A 97 7.60 -23.65 6.81
C GLU A 97 6.63 -23.73 5.64
N ARG A 98 6.02 -24.90 5.39
CA ARG A 98 4.92 -25.02 4.42
C ARG A 98 3.71 -24.19 4.85
N ALA A 99 3.37 -24.20 6.14
CA ALA A 99 2.26 -23.40 6.66
C ALA A 99 2.55 -21.90 6.49
N PHE A 100 3.78 -21.45 6.76
CA PHE A 100 4.19 -20.06 6.53
C PHE A 100 4.06 -19.64 5.07
N ILE A 101 4.47 -20.48 4.13
CA ILE A 101 4.32 -20.21 2.70
C ILE A 101 2.83 -20.17 2.32
N SER A 102 2.04 -21.14 2.79
CA SER A 102 0.61 -21.23 2.47
C SER A 102 -0.21 -20.06 2.98
N LYS A 103 0.21 -19.43 4.08
CA LYS A 103 -0.45 -18.28 4.70
C LYS A 103 0.24 -16.95 4.41
N SER A 104 1.24 -16.95 3.52
CA SER A 104 2.02 -15.76 3.17
C SER A 104 2.52 -14.99 4.40
N VAL A 105 3.01 -15.72 5.41
CA VAL A 105 3.37 -15.12 6.71
C VAL A 105 4.55 -14.15 6.55
N PRO A 106 4.42 -12.88 6.97
CA PRO A 106 5.51 -11.91 6.97
C PRO A 106 6.68 -12.36 7.83
N GLU A 107 7.92 -12.11 7.36
CA GLU A 107 9.16 -12.56 8.05
C GLU A 107 9.20 -12.13 9.52
N LYS A 108 8.83 -10.87 9.79
CA LYS A 108 8.79 -10.27 11.14
C LYS A 108 7.94 -11.05 12.15
N PHE A 109 6.95 -11.84 11.70
CA PHE A 109 6.05 -12.59 12.58
C PHE A 109 6.45 -14.06 12.75
N LYS A 110 7.33 -14.60 11.89
CA LYS A 110 7.62 -16.04 11.89
C LYS A 110 8.25 -16.52 13.19
N SER A 111 9.17 -15.76 13.76
CA SER A 111 9.81 -16.09 15.03
C SER A 111 8.82 -16.04 16.20
N GLU A 112 7.98 -15.00 16.23
CA GLU A 112 6.97 -14.84 17.27
C GLU A 112 5.95 -15.97 17.22
N ILE A 113 5.49 -16.34 16.02
CA ILE A 113 4.61 -17.50 15.83
C ILE A 113 5.31 -18.77 16.30
N LEU A 114 6.56 -19.03 15.91
CA LEU A 114 7.31 -20.20 16.36
C LEU A 114 7.39 -20.27 17.89
N LEU A 115 7.75 -19.19 18.55
CA LEU A 115 7.85 -19.15 20.02
C LEU A 115 6.48 -19.36 20.68
N ASN A 116 5.42 -18.78 20.12
CA ASN A 116 4.05 -19.01 20.59
C ASN A 116 3.62 -20.47 20.43
N LEU A 117 4.04 -21.15 19.35
CA LEU A 117 3.79 -22.57 19.15
C LEU A 117 4.52 -23.43 20.18
N LEU A 118 5.71 -23.03 20.63
CA LEU A 118 6.48 -23.76 21.65
C LEU A 118 5.87 -23.68 23.07
N GLY A 119 4.98 -22.73 23.32
CA GLY A 119 4.23 -22.61 24.57
C GLY A 119 5.10 -22.18 25.76
N GLU A 120 5.12 -22.98 26.84
CA GLU A 120 5.93 -22.73 28.05
C GLU A 120 7.36 -23.29 27.97
N LYS A 121 7.64 -24.13 26.96
CA LYS A 121 8.99 -24.68 26.73
C LYS A 121 10.05 -23.69 26.21
N PRO A 122 9.77 -22.51 25.65
CA PRO A 122 10.79 -21.63 25.13
C PRO A 122 11.45 -20.78 26.21
N ILE A 123 11.19 -20.96 27.52
CA ILE A 123 11.83 -20.16 28.58
C ILE A 123 13.36 -20.22 28.45
N ASN A 124 13.93 -21.40 28.18
CA ASN A 124 15.37 -21.54 27.92
C ASN A 124 15.78 -20.97 26.56
N VAL A 125 14.89 -20.90 25.57
CA VAL A 125 15.20 -20.36 24.24
C VAL A 125 15.17 -18.83 24.25
N ILE A 126 14.19 -18.23 24.92
CA ILE A 126 13.99 -16.79 25.06
C ILE A 126 15.16 -16.13 25.80
N THR A 127 15.75 -16.81 26.79
CA THR A 127 16.95 -16.29 27.49
C THR A 127 18.18 -16.13 26.59
N TYR A 128 18.24 -16.85 25.46
CA TYR A 128 19.34 -16.75 24.48
C TYR A 128 19.01 -15.86 23.28
N ILE A 129 17.78 -15.35 23.17
CA ILE A 129 17.37 -14.47 22.07
C ILE A 129 17.39 -13.03 22.58
N LYS A 130 18.19 -12.17 21.95
CA LYS A 130 18.10 -10.73 22.17
C LYS A 130 16.92 -10.16 21.37
N ASP A 131 16.32 -9.07 21.83
CA ASP A 131 15.15 -8.45 21.18
C ASP A 131 15.39 -8.12 19.70
N ASP A 132 16.62 -7.74 19.33
CA ASP A 132 17.04 -7.46 17.95
C ASP A 132 17.18 -8.72 17.07
N GLU A 133 17.26 -9.90 17.68
CA GLU A 133 17.37 -11.18 16.97
C GLU A 133 16.02 -11.88 16.77
N LEU A 134 14.97 -11.40 17.45
CA LEU A 134 13.61 -11.93 17.34
C LEU A 134 13.04 -11.76 15.93
N GLU A 135 13.48 -10.75 15.18
CA GLU A 135 13.05 -10.53 13.80
C GLU A 135 13.64 -11.55 12.80
N ASN A 136 14.62 -12.35 13.21
CA ASN A 136 15.30 -13.29 12.32
C ASN A 136 14.92 -14.75 12.61
N TYR A 137 13.95 -15.27 11.86
CA TYR A 137 13.46 -16.64 11.99
C TYR A 137 14.57 -17.69 11.88
N SER A 138 15.53 -17.51 10.97
CA SER A 138 16.63 -18.48 10.77
C SER A 138 17.52 -18.60 12.01
N LYS A 139 17.81 -17.48 12.69
CA LYS A 139 18.56 -17.49 13.95
C LYS A 139 17.76 -18.19 15.06
N VAL A 140 16.49 -17.81 15.24
CA VAL A 140 15.62 -18.40 16.27
C VAL A 140 15.46 -19.91 16.06
N LYS A 141 15.25 -20.36 14.83
CA LYS A 141 15.20 -21.79 14.46
C LYS A 141 16.47 -22.53 14.89
N LYS A 142 17.66 -21.98 14.66
CA LYS A 142 18.92 -22.60 15.07
C LYS A 142 19.05 -22.73 16.58
N ILE A 143 18.59 -21.74 17.34
CA ILE A 143 18.61 -21.79 18.81
C ILE A 143 17.66 -22.88 19.32
N VAL A 144 16.45 -22.96 18.76
CA VAL A 144 15.48 -24.01 19.10
C VAL A 144 16.05 -25.40 18.80
N LEU A 145 16.65 -25.60 17.63
CA LEU A 145 17.28 -26.87 17.28
C LEU A 145 18.43 -27.21 18.24
N ARG A 146 19.30 -26.25 18.60
CA ARG A 146 20.38 -26.49 19.57
C ARG A 146 19.88 -26.92 20.95
N GLU A 147 18.75 -26.39 21.39
CA GLU A 147 18.19 -26.70 22.72
C GLU A 147 17.48 -28.06 22.74
N PHE A 148 16.77 -28.42 21.67
CA PHE A 148 15.89 -29.60 21.65
C PHE A 148 16.39 -30.77 20.79
N GLU A 149 17.51 -30.59 20.10
CA GLU A 149 18.29 -31.64 19.44
C GLU A 149 19.71 -31.68 20.07
N PRO A 150 19.83 -32.10 21.35
CA PRO A 150 21.14 -32.33 21.93
C PRO A 150 21.80 -33.51 21.21
N PHE A 151 23.03 -33.29 20.75
CA PHE A 151 23.89 -34.26 20.06
C PHE A 151 23.91 -35.64 20.72
#